data_AF-A0A2H6H9G3-F1
#
_entry.id   AF-A0A2H6H9G3-F1
#
_cell.length_a   1.000
_cell.length_b   1.000
_cell.length_c   1.000
_cell.angle_alpha   90.00
_cell.angle_beta   90.00
_cell.angle_gamma   90.00
#
_symmetry.space_group_name_H-M   'P 1'
#
loop_
_entity.id
_entity.type
_entity.pdbx_description
1 polymer ?
#
loop_
_entity_poly.entity_id
_entity_poly.type
_entity_poly.pdbx_seq_one_letter_code
_entity_poly.pdbx_strand_id
1 'polypeptide(L)'
;MSTEPRKRKRFLAPQEKYEIWMQLVKGETTIADAAERSGVDRSTVAKLRDVARQGALDALARSRPGKRDGQRDVELADARAETERLRTALAEMAVRLTLAEGKEPWG
;
A
#
# COMPACT_ATOMS: atom_id res chain seq x y z
N MET A 1 -30.89 14.21 34.47
CA MET A 1 -29.69 14.02 33.63
C MET A 1 -29.18 12.62 33.92
N SER A 2 -29.35 11.65 33.00
CA SER A 2 -28.91 10.27 33.26
C SER A 2 -27.38 10.20 33.26
N THR A 3 -26.83 9.99 34.44
CA THR A 3 -25.38 9.83 34.70
C THR A 3 -25.03 8.35 34.64
N GLU A 4 -25.23 7.71 33.49
CA GLU A 4 -24.74 6.33 33.31
C GLU A 4 -23.26 6.37 32.87
N PRO A 5 -22.38 5.60 33.53
CA PRO A 5 -20.97 5.58 33.20
C PRO A 5 -20.79 5.09 31.75
N ARG A 6 -20.17 5.93 30.93
CA ARG A 6 -19.95 5.66 29.51
C ARG A 6 -19.13 4.37 29.35
N LYS A 7 -19.77 3.30 28.84
CA LYS A 7 -19.11 1.99 28.67
C LYS A 7 -17.78 2.16 27.92
N ARG A 8 -16.73 1.53 28.47
CA ARG A 8 -15.37 1.57 27.92
C ARG A 8 -15.42 1.10 26.46
N LYS A 9 -14.85 1.89 25.54
CA LYS A 9 -14.84 1.55 24.11
C LYS A 9 -14.05 0.26 23.90
N ARG A 10 -14.74 -0.81 23.50
CA ARG A 10 -14.11 -2.07 23.10
C ARG A 10 -13.53 -1.91 21.69
N PHE A 11 -12.29 -2.32 21.52
CA PHE A 11 -11.63 -2.39 20.21
C PHE A 11 -11.60 -3.84 19.75
N LEU A 12 -12.09 -4.10 18.55
CA LEU A 12 -12.04 -5.42 17.94
C LEU A 12 -10.68 -5.65 17.29
N ALA A 13 -10.10 -6.82 17.54
CA ALA A 13 -8.89 -7.28 16.87
C ALA A 13 -9.14 -7.43 15.35
N PRO A 14 -8.10 -7.36 14.50
CA PRO A 14 -8.26 -7.55 13.06
C PRO A 14 -8.95 -8.86 12.68
N GLN A 15 -8.62 -9.96 13.35
CA GLN A 15 -9.23 -11.27 13.12
C GLN A 15 -10.72 -11.29 13.48
N GLU A 16 -11.11 -10.76 14.65
CA GLU A 16 -12.52 -10.64 15.05
C GLU A 16 -13.33 -9.83 14.02
N LYS A 17 -12.75 -8.76 13.49
CA LYS A 17 -13.41 -7.95 12.45
C LYS A 17 -13.66 -8.75 11.17
N TYR A 18 -12.67 -9.57 10.76
CA TYR A 18 -12.78 -10.42 9.58
C TYR A 18 -13.87 -11.48 9.74
N GLU A 19 -13.95 -12.13 10.90
CA GLU A 19 -14.99 -13.12 11.20
C GLU A 19 -16.40 -12.52 11.18
N ILE A 20 -16.59 -11.37 11.84
CA ILE A 20 -17.87 -10.64 11.82
C ILE A 20 -18.25 -10.27 10.39
N TRP A 21 -17.30 -9.75 9.60
CA TRP A 21 -17.55 -9.42 8.20
C TRP A 21 -17.97 -10.64 7.39
N MET A 22 -17.34 -11.80 7.61
CA MET A 22 -17.66 -13.02 6.89
C MET A 22 -19.05 -13.56 7.23
N GLN A 23 -19.43 -13.55 8.51
CA GLN A 23 -20.78 -13.91 8.93
C GLN A 23 -21.84 -12.97 8.32
N LEU A 24 -21.56 -11.66 8.26
CA LEU A 24 -22.45 -10.67 7.64
C LEU A 24 -22.62 -10.91 6.14
N VAL A 25 -21.52 -11.20 5.42
CA VAL A 25 -21.55 -11.48 3.97
C VAL A 25 -22.33 -12.75 3.67
N LYS A 26 -22.21 -13.79 4.51
CA LYS A 26 -22.95 -15.05 4.36
C LYS A 26 -24.41 -14.97 4.83
N GLY A 27 -24.81 -13.87 5.47
CA GLY A 27 -26.15 -13.74 6.07
C GLY A 27 -26.36 -14.57 7.34
N GLU A 28 -25.29 -15.05 7.97
CA GLU A 28 -25.32 -15.84 9.21
C GLU A 28 -25.60 -14.99 10.47
N THR A 29 -25.42 -13.66 10.36
CA THR A 29 -25.69 -12.71 11.44
C THR A 29 -26.26 -11.41 10.88
N THR A 30 -27.01 -10.69 11.71
CA THR A 30 -27.34 -9.29 11.45
C THR A 30 -26.30 -8.35 12.07
N ILE A 31 -26.35 -7.06 11.68
CA ILE A 31 -25.55 -6.00 12.30
C ILE A 31 -25.87 -5.87 13.80
N ALA A 32 -27.14 -6.04 14.17
CA ALA A 32 -27.57 -5.94 15.56
C ALA A 32 -26.98 -7.07 16.41
N ASP A 33 -27.10 -8.32 15.95
CA ASP A 33 -26.63 -9.49 16.69
C ASP A 33 -25.09 -9.51 16.79
N ALA A 34 -24.39 -9.09 15.74
CA ALA A 34 -22.94 -8.96 15.76
C ALA A 34 -22.49 -7.87 16.75
N ALA A 35 -23.17 -6.71 16.76
CA ALA A 35 -22.87 -5.62 17.67
C ALA A 35 -23.06 -6.03 19.14
N GLU A 36 -24.16 -6.74 19.43
CA GLU A 36 -24.47 -7.25 20.76
C GLU A 36 -23.43 -8.27 21.24
N ARG A 37 -23.17 -9.32 20.45
CA ARG A 37 -22.19 -10.37 20.78
C ARG A 37 -20.78 -9.82 20.97
N SER A 38 -20.40 -8.85 20.14
CA SER A 38 -19.09 -8.22 20.18
C SER A 38 -19.01 -7.04 21.16
N GLY A 39 -20.10 -6.67 21.84
CA GLY A 39 -20.13 -5.57 22.81
C GLY A 39 -19.72 -4.22 22.22
N VAL A 40 -20.05 -3.97 20.95
CA VAL A 40 -19.76 -2.73 20.22
C VAL A 40 -21.05 -2.07 19.74
N ASP A 41 -20.97 -0.82 19.31
CA ASP A 41 -22.12 -0.12 18.73
C ASP A 41 -22.45 -0.62 17.31
N ARG A 42 -23.74 -0.60 16.94
CA ARG A 42 -24.19 -0.99 15.60
C ARG A 42 -23.53 -0.18 14.48
N SER A 43 -23.25 1.12 14.71
CA SER A 43 -22.51 1.96 13.76
C SER A 43 -21.06 1.49 13.57
N THR A 44 -20.44 0.90 14.60
CA THR A 44 -19.10 0.31 14.50
C THR A 44 -19.11 -0.87 13.54
N VAL A 45 -20.12 -1.75 13.65
CA VAL A 45 -20.27 -2.92 12.78
C VAL A 45 -20.65 -2.50 11.35
N ALA A 46 -21.52 -1.49 11.19
CA ALA A 46 -21.83 -0.93 9.88
C ALA A 46 -20.58 -0.35 9.19
N LYS A 47 -19.80 0.47 9.91
CA LYS A 47 -18.54 1.01 9.40
C LYS A 47 -17.52 -0.08 9.07
N LEU A 48 -17.42 -1.12 9.91
CA LEU A 48 -16.58 -2.28 9.66
C LEU A 48 -16.94 -2.95 8.32
N ARG A 49 -18.22 -3.21 8.07
CA ARG A 49 -18.71 -3.81 6.82
C ARG A 49 -18.29 -2.98 5.61
N ASP A 50 -18.46 -1.66 5.69
CA ASP A 50 -18.17 -0.75 4.57
C ASP A 50 -16.66 -0.66 4.31
N VAL A 51 -15.84 -0.54 5.36
CA VAL A 51 -14.37 -0.54 5.26
C VAL A 51 -13.84 -1.88 4.73
N ALA A 52 -14.36 -3.00 5.21
CA ALA A 52 -13.94 -4.32 4.75
C ALA A 52 -14.29 -4.53 3.27
N ARG A 53 -15.49 -4.12 2.83
CA ARG A 53 -15.89 -4.15 1.43
C ARG A 53 -14.98 -3.28 0.57
N GLN A 54 -14.75 -2.03 0.97
CA GLN A 54 -13.88 -1.12 0.21
C GLN A 54 -12.45 -1.66 0.13
N GLY A 55 -11.89 -2.12 1.25
CA GLY A 55 -10.54 -2.69 1.27
C GLY A 55 -10.40 -3.93 0.39
N ALA A 56 -11.43 -4.79 0.33
CA ALA A 56 -11.47 -5.92 -0.58
C ALA A 56 -11.52 -5.47 -2.05
N LEU A 57 -12.38 -4.52 -2.40
CA LEU A 57 -12.46 -3.98 -3.76
C LEU A 57 -11.15 -3.31 -4.19
N ASP A 58 -10.53 -2.54 -3.30
CA ASP A 58 -9.23 -1.89 -3.55
C ASP A 58 -8.11 -2.91 -3.77
N ALA A 59 -8.09 -3.98 -2.96
CA ALA A 59 -7.11 -5.06 -3.10
C ALA A 59 -7.31 -5.83 -4.41
N LEU A 60 -8.56 -6.13 -4.77
CA LEU A 60 -8.90 -6.79 -6.03
C LEU A 60 -8.59 -5.92 -7.25
N ALA A 61 -8.83 -4.61 -7.18
CA ALA A 61 -8.48 -3.66 -8.24
C ALA A 61 -6.96 -3.59 -8.49
N ARG A 62 -6.14 -3.74 -7.43
CA ARG A 62 -4.68 -3.85 -7.53
C ARG A 62 -4.22 -5.22 -8.02
N SER A 63 -4.98 -6.27 -7.75
CA SER A 63 -4.69 -7.65 -8.14
C SER A 63 -4.89 -7.82 -9.65
N ARG A 64 -3.88 -7.48 -10.45
CA ARG A 64 -3.87 -7.71 -11.88
C ARG A 64 -3.22 -9.07 -12.19
N PRO A 65 -3.90 -9.96 -12.95
CA PRO A 65 -3.25 -11.13 -13.50
C PRO A 65 -2.04 -10.70 -14.34
N GLY A 66 -0.86 -11.22 -14.02
CA GLY A 66 0.36 -10.84 -14.71
C GLY A 66 0.95 -9.50 -14.26
N LYS A 67 1.62 -9.52 -13.10
CA LYS A 67 2.87 -8.79 -12.92
C LYS A 67 3.74 -9.63 -12.00
N ARG A 68 4.82 -10.20 -12.54
CA ARG A 68 5.83 -10.85 -11.72
C ARG A 68 6.56 -9.75 -10.97
N ASP A 69 6.23 -9.55 -9.71
CA ASP A 69 7.11 -8.84 -8.76
C ASP A 69 8.31 -9.73 -8.36
N GLY A 70 8.86 -10.49 -9.32
CA GLY A 70 9.67 -11.68 -9.05
C GLY A 70 10.66 -12.06 -10.14
N GLN A 71 11.02 -11.13 -11.02
CA GLN A 71 12.25 -11.25 -11.78
C GLN A 71 13.00 -9.96 -11.46
N ARG A 72 14.14 -10.04 -10.75
CA ARG A 72 15.10 -8.93 -10.73
C ARG A 72 15.17 -8.47 -12.17
N ASP A 73 14.81 -7.23 -12.38
CA ASP A 73 14.62 -6.64 -13.69
C ASP A 73 16.01 -6.58 -14.34
N VAL A 74 16.46 -7.72 -14.88
CA VAL A 74 17.81 -7.92 -15.41
C VAL A 74 18.05 -6.90 -16.51
N GLU A 75 17.02 -6.64 -17.30
CA GLU A 75 17.03 -5.60 -18.32
C GLU A 75 17.23 -4.21 -17.71
N LEU A 76 16.55 -3.86 -16.61
CA LEU A 76 16.81 -2.61 -15.88
C LEU A 76 18.18 -2.56 -15.22
N ALA A 77 18.69 -3.68 -14.70
CA ALA A 77 20.02 -3.77 -14.10
C ALA A 77 21.12 -3.59 -15.16
N ASP A 78 20.98 -4.26 -16.31
CA ASP A 78 21.86 -4.15 -17.47
C ASP A 78 21.81 -2.73 -18.05
N ALA A 79 20.60 -2.15 -18.17
CA ALA A 79 20.44 -0.77 -18.62
C ALA A 79 21.12 0.24 -17.67
N ARG A 80 21.04 0.02 -16.35
CA ARG A 80 21.75 0.84 -15.37
C ARG A 80 23.27 0.67 -15.46
N ALA A 81 23.75 -0.55 -15.63
CA ALA A 81 25.17 -0.84 -15.80
C ALA A 81 25.74 -0.15 -17.06
N GLU A 82 25.03 -0.23 -18.19
CA GLU A 82 25.46 0.44 -19.42
C GLU A 82 25.39 1.96 -19.30
N THR A 83 24.39 2.50 -18.61
CA THR A 83 24.30 3.95 -18.34
C THR A 83 25.53 4.46 -17.59
N GLU A 84 26.00 3.74 -16.57
CA GLU A 84 27.20 4.12 -15.81
C GLU A 84 28.48 3.97 -16.63
N ARG A 85 28.58 2.93 -17.46
CA ARG A 85 29.69 2.77 -18.42
C ARG A 85 29.77 3.96 -19.38
N LEU A 86 28.64 4.33 -19.98
CA LEU A 86 28.54 5.45 -20.91
C LEU A 86 28.81 6.79 -20.23
N ARG A 87 28.30 7.00 -19.01
CA ARG A 87 28.58 8.20 -18.19
C ARG A 87 30.08 8.37 -17.95
N THR A 88 30.77 7.28 -17.62
CA THR A 88 32.22 7.28 -17.37
C THR A 88 32.99 7.63 -18.65
N ALA A 89 32.67 6.96 -19.76
CA ALA A 89 33.30 7.25 -21.05
C ALA A 89 33.06 8.70 -21.48
N LEU A 90 31.85 9.24 -21.28
CA LEU A 90 31.53 10.63 -21.57
C LEU A 90 32.36 11.60 -20.72
N ALA A 91 32.51 11.33 -19.43
CA ALA A 91 33.33 12.15 -18.54
C ALA A 91 34.82 12.14 -18.96
N GLU A 92 35.37 10.98 -19.31
CA GLU A 92 36.74 10.88 -19.82
C GLU A 92 36.95 11.63 -21.14
N MET A 93 35.96 11.59 -22.04
CA MET A 93 36.01 12.36 -23.29
C MET A 93 35.93 13.86 -23.02
N ALA A 94 35.06 14.30 -22.10
CA ALA A 94 34.94 15.70 -21.72
C ALA A 94 36.25 16.25 -21.10
N VAL A 95 36.93 15.46 -20.26
CA VAL A 95 38.24 15.81 -19.72
C VAL A 95 39.27 15.95 -20.86
N ARG A 96 39.35 14.97 -21.76
CA ARG A 96 40.27 15.02 -22.91
C ARG A 96 40.01 16.24 -23.80
N LEU A 97 38.74 16.54 -24.06
CA LEU A 97 38.33 17.71 -24.83
C LEU A 97 38.80 19.00 -24.15
N THR A 98 38.52 19.16 -22.85
CA THR A 98 38.92 20.34 -22.08
C THR A 98 40.45 20.53 -22.06
N LEU A 99 41.22 19.43 -22.02
CA LEU A 99 42.68 19.50 -22.09
C LEU A 99 43.19 19.86 -23.48
N ALA A 100 42.52 19.41 -24.54
CA ALA A 100 42.89 19.68 -25.93
C ALA A 100 42.50 21.11 -26.37
N GLU A 101 41.31 21.56 -26.00
CA GLU A 101 40.80 22.91 -26.31
C GLU A 101 41.37 23.97 -25.36
N GLY A 102 41.94 23.55 -24.22
CA GLY A 102 42.34 24.44 -23.14
C GLY A 102 41.15 24.92 -22.33
N LYS A 103 41.40 25.47 -21.13
CA LYS A 103 40.34 26.15 -20.38
C LYS A 103 40.06 27.50 -21.04
N GLU A 104 38.93 27.62 -21.74
CA GLU A 104 38.33 28.94 -21.92
C GLU A 104 37.92 29.47 -20.53
N PRO A 105 38.36 30.68 -20.13
CA PRO A 105 37.76 31.33 -18.98
C PRO A 105 36.30 31.54 -19.34
N TRP A 106 35.39 30.99 -18.52
CA TRP A 106 33.97 31.27 -18.66
C TRP A 106 33.76 32.80 -18.76
N GLY A 107 33.28 33.25 -19.91
CA GLY A 107 32.67 34.56 -20.12
C GLY A 107 31.17 34.45 -20.02
#